data_AF-A0A402AR71-F1
#
_entry.id   AF-A0A402AR71-F1
#
_cell.length_a   1.000
_cell.length_b   1.000
_cell.length_c   1.000
_cell.angle_alpha   90.00
_cell.angle_beta   90.00
_cell.angle_gamma   90.00
#
_symmetry.space_group_name_H-M   'P 1'
#
loop_
_entity.id
_entity.type
_entity.pdbx_description
1 polymer ?
#
loop_
_entity_poly.entity_id
_entity_poly.type
_entity_poly.pdbx_seq_one_letter_code
_entity_poly.pdbx_strand_id
1 'polypeptide(L)'
;MALFDDNLAQEVVRLLQRRYQSLGAALGVADTSIPLQQGNGLSPLQRDLRLLIGIANGEFQRTPERVQQAELALTCLQELLLGNALQSRAPFPEDFWRSDMGILFSRVRWWISVDDLITISNAAALAFGANTQANRMRIVRAIDNGILSSFPDPSVANPQQNKRVLRSQVERLGEQRRLPAIE
;
A
#
# COMPACT_ATOMS: atom_id res chain seq x y z
N MET A 1 23.01 -2.70 8.96
CA MET A 1 22.97 -1.95 7.68
C MET A 1 21.52 -1.58 7.44
N ALA A 2 21.26 -0.32 7.07
CA ALA A 2 19.94 0.10 6.61
C ALA A 2 19.57 -0.67 5.35
N LEU A 3 18.32 -1.13 5.25
CA LEU A 3 17.86 -1.93 4.10
C LEU A 3 17.45 -1.01 2.93
N PHE A 4 17.07 0.22 3.24
CA PHE A 4 16.76 1.28 2.28
C PHE A 4 17.51 2.55 2.66
N ASP A 5 17.92 3.31 1.65
CA ASP A 5 18.69 4.55 1.82
C ASP A 5 18.02 5.75 1.13
N ASP A 6 18.63 6.92 1.31
CA ASP A 6 18.17 8.16 0.70
C ASP A 6 18.23 8.14 -0.85
N ASN A 7 19.02 7.24 -1.45
CA ASN A 7 19.10 7.11 -2.92
C ASN A 7 17.78 6.58 -3.47
N LEU A 8 17.16 5.59 -2.80
CA LEU A 8 15.84 5.09 -3.18
C LEU A 8 14.80 6.22 -3.16
N ALA A 9 14.79 7.05 -2.12
CA ALA A 9 13.86 8.19 -2.03
C ALA A 9 14.05 9.17 -3.21
N GLN A 10 15.30 9.48 -3.56
CA GLN A 10 15.61 10.37 -4.69
C GLN A 10 15.20 9.76 -6.03
N GLU A 11 15.42 8.47 -6.23
CA GLU A 11 15.04 7.76 -7.45
C GLU A 11 13.52 7.76 -7.65
N VAL A 12 12.75 7.47 -6.61
CA VAL A 12 11.28 7.48 -6.66
C VAL A 12 10.75 8.87 -7.01
N VAL A 13 11.28 9.92 -6.38
CA VAL A 13 10.92 11.31 -6.69
C VAL A 13 11.21 11.63 -8.16
N ARG A 14 12.39 11.24 -8.66
CA ARG A 14 12.80 11.48 -10.05
C ARG A 14 11.89 10.76 -11.05
N LEU A 15 11.54 9.50 -10.78
CA LEU A 15 10.65 8.71 -11.63
C LEU A 15 9.24 9.31 -11.70
N LEU A 16 8.69 9.72 -10.55
CA LEU A 16 7.38 10.37 -10.50
C LEU A 16 7.40 11.71 -11.24
N GLN A 17 8.40 12.55 -11.02
CA GLN A 17 8.55 13.82 -11.74
C GLN A 17 8.57 13.59 -13.26
N ARG A 18 9.36 12.64 -13.74
CA ARG A 18 9.43 12.31 -15.17
C ARG A 18 8.08 11.86 -15.73
N ARG A 19 7.33 11.05 -14.98
CA ARG A 19 5.98 10.61 -15.37
C ARG A 19 5.01 11.78 -15.49
N TYR A 20 4.96 12.65 -14.48
CA TYR A 20 4.06 13.80 -14.49
C TYR A 20 4.44 14.83 -15.57
N GLN A 21 5.73 15.04 -15.82
CA GLN A 21 6.21 15.86 -16.95
C GLN A 21 5.75 15.28 -18.30
N SER A 22 5.94 13.97 -18.50
CA SER A 22 5.50 13.30 -19.73
C SER A 22 3.98 13.41 -19.94
N LEU A 23 3.20 13.33 -18.86
CA LEU A 23 1.74 13.46 -18.92
C LEU A 23 1.31 14.90 -19.17
N GLY A 24 1.95 15.88 -18.54
CA GLY A 24 1.74 17.31 -18.81
C GLY A 24 2.02 17.67 -20.26
N ALA A 25 3.13 17.18 -20.81
CA ALA A 25 3.50 17.38 -22.21
C ALA A 25 2.46 16.78 -23.17
N ALA A 26 1.97 15.57 -22.89
CA ALA A 26 0.93 14.92 -23.70
C ALA A 26 -0.41 15.67 -23.67
N LEU A 27 -0.72 16.36 -22.56
CA LEU A 27 -1.93 17.18 -22.40
C LEU A 27 -1.77 18.62 -22.95
N GLY A 28 -0.63 18.95 -23.56
CA GLY A 28 -0.38 20.29 -24.09
C GLY A 28 -0.16 21.35 -23.00
N VAL A 29 0.11 20.93 -21.76
CA VAL A 29 0.59 21.83 -20.71
C VAL A 29 2.03 22.19 -21.08
N ALA A 30 2.18 23.30 -21.79
CA ALA A 30 3.48 23.85 -22.15
C ALA A 30 4.30 24.02 -20.87
N ASP A 31 5.49 23.40 -20.85
CA ASP A 31 6.49 23.38 -19.77
C ASP A 31 6.21 24.41 -18.68
N THR A 32 5.29 24.08 -17.76
CA THR A 32 5.31 24.69 -16.45
C THR A 32 6.51 24.04 -15.80
N SER A 33 7.66 24.64 -16.11
CA SER A 33 8.82 24.67 -15.26
C SER A 33 8.31 25.16 -13.91
N ILE A 34 7.70 24.27 -13.12
CA ILE A 34 7.42 24.53 -11.71
C ILE A 34 8.80 24.93 -11.22
N PRO A 35 8.99 26.20 -10.81
CA PRO A 35 10.30 26.64 -10.39
C PRO A 35 10.73 25.64 -9.34
N LEU A 36 11.88 24.99 -9.57
CA LEU A 36 12.58 24.29 -8.53
C LEU A 36 12.76 25.33 -7.43
N GLN A 37 11.84 25.37 -6.47
CA GLN A 37 12.12 25.99 -5.20
C GLN A 37 13.24 25.13 -4.63
N GLN A 38 14.47 25.51 -4.98
CA GLN A 38 15.69 25.29 -4.24
C GLN A 38 15.60 26.03 -2.88
N GLY A 39 14.43 26.01 -2.25
CA GLY A 39 14.33 26.25 -0.83
C GLY A 39 14.96 25.04 -0.17
N ASN A 40 15.85 25.27 0.79
CA ASN A 40 16.57 24.26 1.58
C ASN A 40 15.67 23.29 2.39
N GLY A 41 14.40 23.12 2.02
CA GLY A 41 13.45 22.19 2.62
C GLY A 41 13.22 20.97 1.72
N LEU A 42 13.22 19.79 2.33
CA LEU A 42 12.77 18.56 1.67
C LEU A 42 11.35 18.75 1.12
N SER A 43 11.12 18.32 -0.13
CA SER A 43 9.77 18.27 -0.68
C SER A 43 8.85 17.41 0.21
N PRO A 44 7.53 17.66 0.24
CA PRO A 44 6.60 16.86 1.03
C PRO A 44 6.74 15.35 0.76
N LEU A 45 6.81 14.96 -0.52
CA LEU A 45 7.04 13.57 -0.92
C LEU A 45 8.37 13.00 -0.39
N GLN A 46 9.44 13.79 -0.40
CA GLN A 46 10.74 13.34 0.10
C GLN A 46 10.74 13.19 1.63
N ARG A 47 10.01 14.04 2.34
CA ARG A 47 9.78 13.89 3.79
C ARG A 47 8.99 12.62 4.10
N ASP A 48 7.94 12.36 3.34
CA ASP A 48 7.11 11.17 3.46
C ASP A 48 7.94 9.91 3.18
N LEU A 49 8.70 9.88 2.08
CA LEU A 49 9.58 8.75 1.75
C LEU A 49 10.63 8.49 2.83
N ARG A 50 11.25 9.52 3.39
CA ARG A 50 12.20 9.36 4.51
C ARG A 50 11.55 8.78 5.76
N LEU A 51 10.34 9.22 6.09
CA LEU A 51 9.57 8.65 7.19
C LEU A 51 9.31 7.15 6.94
N LEU A 52 8.83 6.80 5.74
CA LEU A 52 8.53 5.43 5.35
C LEU A 52 9.80 4.54 5.37
N ILE A 53 10.93 5.05 4.88
CA ILE A 53 12.24 4.38 4.92
C ILE A 53 12.68 4.12 6.36
N GLY A 54 12.65 5.13 7.22
CA GLY A 54 13.02 4.96 8.63
C GLY A 54 12.13 3.94 9.34
N ILE A 55 10.82 3.90 9.03
CA ILE A 55 9.91 2.88 9.55
C ILE A 55 10.33 1.49 9.06
N ALA A 56 10.57 1.32 7.77
CA ALA A 56 10.91 0.03 7.17
C ALA A 56 12.28 -0.51 7.63
N ASN A 57 13.21 0.40 7.97
CA ASN A 57 14.50 0.11 8.59
C ASN A 57 14.39 -0.19 10.10
N GLY A 58 13.23 0.03 10.73
CA GLY A 58 13.02 -0.20 12.15
C GLY A 58 13.57 0.91 13.07
N GLU A 59 13.78 2.12 12.54
CA GLU A 59 14.37 3.25 13.28
C GLU A 59 13.36 3.95 14.21
N PHE A 60 12.07 3.66 14.04
CA PHE A 60 10.99 4.34 14.75
C PHE A 60 10.19 3.41 15.65
N GLN A 61 9.98 3.87 16.89
CA GLN A 61 9.00 3.28 17.80
C GLN A 61 7.57 3.60 17.36
N ARG A 62 6.66 2.66 17.60
CA ARG A 62 5.25 2.76 17.24
C ARG A 62 4.52 3.60 18.29
N THR A 63 4.08 4.80 17.88
CA THR A 63 3.15 5.63 18.63
C THR A 63 1.91 5.92 17.77
N PRO A 64 0.73 6.19 18.36
CA PRO A 64 -0.49 6.47 17.59
C PRO A 64 -0.30 7.60 16.58
N GLU A 65 0.41 8.67 16.94
CA GLU A 65 0.66 9.82 16.10
C GLU A 65 1.55 9.45 14.90
N ARG A 66 2.58 8.63 15.13
CA ARG A 66 3.44 8.16 14.04
C ARG A 66 2.75 7.16 13.13
N VAL A 67 1.89 6.31 13.67
CA VAL A 67 1.05 5.41 12.85
C VAL A 67 0.18 6.24 11.92
N GLN A 68 -0.49 7.28 12.43
CA GLN A 68 -1.31 8.17 11.61
C GLN A 68 -0.48 8.90 10.54
N GLN A 69 0.70 9.41 10.89
CA GLN A 69 1.60 10.05 9.92
C GLN A 69 2.07 9.07 8.83
N ALA A 70 2.40 7.84 9.22
CA ALA A 70 2.81 6.79 8.29
C ALA A 70 1.66 6.38 7.36
N GLU A 71 0.43 6.28 7.88
CA GLU A 71 -0.76 5.98 7.08
C GLU A 71 -1.03 7.06 6.04
N LEU A 72 -0.93 8.34 6.42
CA LEU A 72 -1.08 9.46 5.50
C LEU A 72 0.01 9.44 4.43
N ALA A 73 1.27 9.30 4.82
CA ALA A 73 2.40 9.22 3.88
C ALA A 73 2.27 8.05 2.91
N LEU A 74 1.86 6.87 3.40
CA LEU A 74 1.67 5.67 2.58
C LEU A 74 0.49 5.83 1.61
N THR A 75 -0.60 6.46 2.05
CA THR A 75 -1.77 6.76 1.22
C THR A 75 -1.41 7.75 0.11
N CYS A 76 -0.73 8.85 0.44
CA CYS A 76 -0.24 9.81 -0.54
C CYS A 76 0.66 9.14 -1.59
N LEU A 77 1.61 8.29 -1.16
CA LEU A 77 2.49 7.57 -2.07
C LEU A 77 1.70 6.61 -2.98
N GLN A 78 0.72 5.89 -2.42
CA GLN A 78 -0.14 5.00 -3.19
C GLN A 78 -0.93 5.75 -4.26
N GLU A 79 -1.50 6.91 -3.90
CA GLU A 79 -2.24 7.77 -4.82
C GLU A 79 -1.34 8.32 -5.93
N LEU A 80 -0.09 8.68 -5.64
CA LEU A 80 0.86 9.12 -6.67
C LEU A 80 1.26 7.99 -7.63
N LEU A 81 1.35 6.75 -7.14
CA LEU A 81 1.75 5.60 -7.96
C LEU A 81 0.61 5.06 -8.81
N LEU A 82 -0.57 4.89 -8.20
CA LEU A 82 -1.72 4.25 -8.83
C LEU A 82 -2.78 5.24 -9.33
N GLY A 83 -2.64 6.51 -8.97
CA GLY A 83 -3.52 7.58 -9.40
C GLY A 83 -3.69 7.58 -10.92
N ASN A 84 -4.94 7.58 -11.33
CA ASN A 84 -5.35 7.74 -12.72
C ASN A 84 -6.53 8.70 -12.77
N ALA A 85 -6.77 9.29 -13.95
CA ALA A 85 -7.83 10.27 -14.16
C ALA A 85 -9.23 9.72 -13.86
N LEU A 86 -9.42 8.40 -13.91
CA LEU A 86 -10.68 7.72 -13.63
C LEU A 86 -10.87 7.38 -12.15
N GLN A 87 -9.90 7.73 -11.29
CA GLN A 87 -9.86 7.35 -9.87
C GLN A 87 -10.06 5.84 -9.63
N SER A 88 -9.77 5.02 -10.65
CA SER A 88 -9.95 3.58 -10.58
C SER A 88 -8.86 2.99 -9.70
N ARG A 89 -9.24 2.19 -8.70
CA ARG A 89 -8.29 1.50 -7.83
C ARG A 89 -7.76 0.26 -8.52
N ALA A 90 -6.74 0.42 -9.35
CA ALA A 90 -6.00 -0.71 -9.88
C ALA A 90 -5.18 -1.36 -8.74
N PRO A 91 -5.19 -2.69 -8.58
CA PRO A 91 -4.28 -3.36 -7.66
C PRO A 91 -2.84 -3.22 -8.14
N PHE A 92 -1.87 -3.26 -7.22
CA PHE A 92 -0.46 -3.36 -7.59
C PHE A 92 -0.19 -4.71 -8.31
N PRO A 93 0.56 -4.72 -9.42
CA PRO A 93 0.94 -5.96 -10.10
C PRO A 93 1.86 -6.80 -9.21
N GLU A 94 1.91 -8.13 -9.42
CA GLU A 94 2.72 -9.01 -8.56
C GLU A 94 4.22 -8.64 -8.56
N ASP A 95 4.76 -8.21 -9.69
CA ASP A 95 6.16 -7.80 -9.81
C ASP A 95 6.49 -6.54 -9.02
N PHE A 96 5.51 -5.66 -8.76
CA PHE A 96 5.72 -4.49 -7.91
C PHE A 96 6.18 -4.91 -6.52
N TRP A 97 5.59 -5.96 -5.95
CA TRP A 97 5.92 -6.45 -4.60
C TRP A 97 7.34 -7.03 -4.49
N ARG A 98 8.00 -7.32 -5.62
CA ARG A 98 9.39 -7.78 -5.67
C ARG A 98 10.39 -6.62 -5.77
N SER A 99 9.94 -5.42 -6.09
CA SER A 99 10.79 -4.22 -6.15
C SER A 99 11.10 -3.69 -4.74
N ASP A 100 12.16 -2.90 -4.61
CA ASP A 100 12.52 -2.24 -3.34
C ASP A 100 11.36 -1.41 -2.78
N MET A 101 10.62 -0.73 -3.65
CA MET A 101 9.40 0.00 -3.29
C MET A 101 8.29 -0.91 -2.78
N GLY A 102 8.08 -2.07 -3.41
CA GLY A 102 7.11 -3.05 -2.93
C GLY A 102 7.48 -3.62 -1.55
N ILE A 103 8.77 -3.88 -1.33
CA ILE A 103 9.28 -4.36 -0.04
C ILE A 103 9.14 -3.27 1.03
N LEU A 104 9.50 -2.02 0.71
CA LEU A 104 9.30 -0.84 1.56
C LEU A 104 7.84 -0.71 1.96
N PHE A 105 6.93 -0.70 0.97
CA PHE A 105 5.49 -0.57 1.17
C PHE A 105 4.96 -1.67 2.09
N SER A 106 5.41 -2.91 1.86
CA SER A 106 5.01 -4.07 2.67
C SER A 106 5.46 -3.90 4.12
N ARG A 107 6.74 -3.58 4.35
CA ARG A 107 7.29 -3.38 5.70
C ARG A 107 6.58 -2.29 6.47
N VAL A 108 6.31 -1.15 5.83
CA VAL A 108 5.57 -0.06 6.48
C VAL A 108 4.14 -0.47 6.77
N ARG A 109 3.47 -1.13 5.81
CA ARG A 109 2.09 -1.60 6.00
C ARG A 109 1.99 -2.58 7.17
N TRP A 110 2.96 -3.47 7.30
CA TRP A 110 3.07 -4.37 8.44
C TRP A 110 3.26 -3.61 9.75
N TRP A 111 4.15 -2.62 9.79
CA TRP A 111 4.39 -1.81 10.98
C TRP A 111 3.14 -1.02 11.42
N ILE A 112 2.36 -0.50 10.47
CA ILE A 112 1.08 0.20 10.72
C ILE A 112 0.06 -0.80 11.30
N SER A 113 -0.15 -1.90 10.59
CA SER A 113 -1.25 -2.84 10.79
C SER A 113 -0.84 -4.13 11.53
N VAL A 114 0.18 -4.06 12.40
CA VAL A 114 0.74 -5.22 13.15
C VAL A 114 -0.37 -6.09 13.75
N ASP A 115 -1.40 -5.47 14.32
CA ASP A 115 -2.48 -6.15 15.02
C ASP A 115 -3.72 -6.47 14.15
N ASP A 116 -3.77 -5.95 12.92
CA ASP A 116 -4.97 -6.00 12.04
C ASP A 116 -4.79 -6.92 10.81
N LEU A 117 -3.55 -7.28 10.44
CA LEU A 117 -3.30 -8.17 9.29
C LEU A 117 -3.49 -9.64 9.67
N ILE A 118 -4.36 -10.33 8.94
CA ILE A 118 -4.69 -11.75 9.16
C ILE A 118 -4.42 -12.60 7.91
N THR A 119 -4.17 -13.90 8.13
CA THR A 119 -4.01 -14.87 7.04
C THR A 119 -5.32 -15.11 6.29
N ILE A 120 -5.24 -15.61 5.06
CA ILE A 120 -6.43 -16.02 4.27
C ILE A 120 -7.28 -17.05 5.03
N SER A 121 -6.63 -17.98 5.73
CA SER A 121 -7.29 -18.99 6.56
C SER A 121 -8.09 -18.36 7.71
N ASN A 122 -7.50 -17.39 8.41
CA ASN A 122 -8.18 -16.66 9.49
C ASN A 122 -9.29 -15.78 8.94
N ALA A 123 -9.07 -15.14 7.79
CA ALA A 123 -10.08 -14.34 7.11
C ALA A 123 -11.30 -15.18 6.70
N ALA A 124 -11.07 -16.39 6.19
CA ALA A 124 -12.14 -17.32 5.84
C ALA A 124 -12.96 -17.75 7.08
N ALA A 125 -12.29 -18.05 8.19
CA ALA A 125 -12.95 -18.36 9.45
C ALA A 125 -13.76 -17.16 9.98
N LEU A 126 -13.22 -15.94 9.87
CA LEU A 126 -13.85 -14.72 10.36
C LEU A 126 -15.09 -14.33 9.52
N ALA A 127 -14.96 -14.28 8.20
CA ALA A 127 -16.05 -13.89 7.31
C ALA A 127 -17.14 -14.96 7.16
N PHE A 128 -16.77 -16.24 7.22
CA PHE A 128 -17.67 -17.35 6.85
C PHE A 128 -17.87 -18.40 7.96
N GLY A 129 -17.34 -18.17 9.16
CA GLY A 129 -17.49 -19.05 10.32
C GLY A 129 -16.67 -20.34 10.28
N ALA A 130 -16.02 -20.67 9.14
CA ALA A 130 -15.23 -21.89 9.00
C ALA A 130 -14.10 -21.74 7.98
N ASN A 131 -12.93 -22.32 8.30
CA ASN A 131 -11.76 -22.38 7.41
C ASN A 131 -11.83 -23.58 6.43
N THR A 132 -12.80 -23.54 5.51
CA THR A 132 -12.90 -24.54 4.43
C THR A 132 -12.15 -24.07 3.17
N GLN A 133 -11.78 -24.99 2.28
CA GLN A 133 -11.14 -24.65 1.00
C GLN A 133 -12.03 -23.73 0.15
N ALA A 134 -13.35 -23.98 0.12
CA ALA A 134 -14.31 -23.14 -0.57
C ALA A 134 -14.33 -21.70 -0.02
N ASN A 135 -14.29 -21.54 1.31
CA ASN A 135 -14.27 -20.24 1.96
C ASN A 135 -12.94 -19.49 1.72
N ARG A 136 -11.80 -20.18 1.74
CA ARG A 136 -10.51 -19.59 1.35
C ARG A 136 -10.53 -19.10 -0.10
N MET A 137 -11.10 -19.88 -1.01
CA MET A 137 -11.23 -19.49 -2.42
C MET A 137 -12.13 -18.26 -2.60
N ARG A 138 -13.16 -18.09 -1.76
CA ARG A 138 -13.99 -16.88 -1.76
C ARG A 138 -13.21 -15.63 -1.33
N ILE A 139 -12.34 -15.75 -0.33
CA ILE A 139 -11.44 -14.65 0.05
C ILE A 139 -10.49 -14.29 -1.10
N VAL A 140 -9.88 -15.29 -1.75
CA VAL A 140 -9.00 -15.06 -2.91
C VAL A 140 -9.75 -14.32 -4.03
N ARG A 141 -10.95 -14.76 -4.39
CA ARG A 141 -11.77 -14.04 -5.38
C ARG A 141 -12.14 -12.63 -4.96
N ALA A 142 -12.39 -12.39 -3.67
CA ALA A 142 -12.65 -11.04 -3.18
C ALA A 142 -11.41 -10.13 -3.27
N ILE A 143 -10.20 -10.69 -3.12
CA ILE A 143 -8.94 -9.99 -3.42
C ILE A 143 -8.82 -9.71 -4.91
N ASP A 144 -9.02 -10.71 -5.76
CA ASP A 144 -8.89 -10.60 -7.21
C ASP A 144 -9.87 -9.57 -7.80
N ASN A 145 -11.08 -9.47 -7.22
CA ASN A 145 -12.09 -8.49 -7.59
C ASN A 145 -11.89 -7.10 -6.96
N GLY A 146 -10.80 -6.89 -6.20
CA GLY A 146 -10.48 -5.62 -5.56
C GLY A 146 -11.35 -5.25 -4.35
N ILE A 147 -12.19 -6.16 -3.85
CA ILE A 147 -13.03 -5.96 -2.66
C ILE A 147 -12.16 -5.94 -1.39
N LEU A 148 -11.18 -6.84 -1.33
CA LEU A 148 -10.21 -6.91 -0.25
C LEU A 148 -8.83 -6.47 -0.76
N SER A 149 -8.14 -5.66 0.05
CA SER A 149 -6.74 -5.35 -0.18
C SER A 149 -5.87 -6.46 0.39
N SER A 150 -4.85 -6.89 -0.37
CA SER A 150 -3.88 -7.88 0.10
C SER A 150 -2.47 -7.32 0.11
N PHE A 151 -1.69 -7.71 1.11
CA PHE A 151 -0.31 -7.28 1.31
C PHE A 151 0.56 -8.51 1.60
N PRO A 152 1.78 -8.61 1.04
CA PRO A 152 2.67 -9.72 1.33
C PRO A 152 3.33 -9.56 2.71
N ASP A 153 3.54 -10.69 3.38
CA ASP A 153 4.31 -10.83 4.62
C ASP A 153 5.81 -10.90 4.29
N PRO A 154 6.62 -9.90 4.66
CA PRO A 154 8.06 -9.94 4.41
C PRO A 154 8.77 -11.02 5.23
N SER A 155 8.12 -11.58 6.26
CA SER A 155 8.67 -12.64 7.11
C SER A 155 8.44 -14.04 6.54
N VAL A 156 7.55 -14.19 5.55
CA VAL A 156 7.19 -15.48 4.96
C VAL A 156 7.73 -15.58 3.54
N ALA A 157 8.72 -16.46 3.34
CA ALA A 157 9.36 -16.66 2.05
C ALA A 157 8.43 -17.27 0.98
N ASN A 158 7.41 -18.06 1.38
CA ASN A 158 6.50 -18.72 0.44
C ASN A 158 5.46 -17.73 -0.12
N PRO A 159 5.48 -17.41 -1.44
CA PRO A 159 4.56 -16.45 -2.06
C PRO A 159 3.09 -16.88 -2.00
N GLN A 160 2.81 -18.18 -1.88
CA GLN A 160 1.43 -18.68 -1.78
C GLN A 160 0.83 -18.46 -0.38
N GLN A 161 1.69 -18.31 0.63
CA GLN A 161 1.27 -18.23 2.04
C GLN A 161 1.55 -16.85 2.66
N ASN A 162 2.29 -15.98 1.99
CA ASN A 162 2.65 -14.67 2.51
C ASN A 162 1.53 -13.63 2.37
N LYS A 163 0.46 -13.90 1.61
CA LYS A 163 -0.66 -12.96 1.47
C LYS A 163 -1.39 -12.76 2.80
N ARG A 164 -1.61 -11.51 3.19
CA ARG A 164 -2.44 -11.07 4.32
C ARG A 164 -3.51 -10.10 3.85
N VAL A 165 -4.59 -10.04 4.61
CA VAL A 165 -5.70 -9.09 4.42
C VAL A 165 -5.98 -8.39 5.74
N LEU A 166 -6.60 -7.20 5.68
CA LEU A 166 -7.01 -6.47 6.88
C LEU A 166 -8.24 -7.11 7.51
N ARG A 167 -8.20 -7.38 8.81
CA ARG A 167 -9.33 -7.92 9.58
C ARG A 167 -10.54 -7.01 9.45
N SER A 168 -10.38 -5.70 9.57
CA SER A 168 -11.45 -4.70 9.40
C SER A 168 -12.15 -4.73 8.03
N GLN A 169 -11.47 -5.14 6.96
CA GLN A 169 -12.10 -5.34 5.64
C GLN A 169 -12.89 -6.65 5.58
N VAL A 170 -12.35 -7.70 6.20
CA VAL A 170 -12.97 -9.03 6.25
C VAL A 170 -14.23 -9.03 7.11
N GLU A 171 -14.24 -8.30 8.23
CA GLU A 171 -15.41 -8.13 9.09
C GLU A 171 -16.55 -7.48 8.32
N ARG A 172 -16.27 -6.36 7.63
CA ARG A 172 -17.25 -5.70 6.75
C ARG A 172 -17.78 -6.61 5.64
N LEU A 173 -16.92 -7.43 5.04
CA LEU A 173 -17.33 -8.42 4.05
C LEU A 173 -18.29 -9.46 4.65
N GLY A 174 -18.06 -9.88 5.89
CA GLY A 174 -18.94 -10.79 6.62
C GLY A 174 -20.29 -10.15 6.96
N GLU A 175 -20.29 -8.89 7.39
CA GLU A 175 -21.50 -8.12 7.74
C GLU A 175 -22.41 -7.87 6.54
N GLN A 176 -21.85 -7.48 5.39
CA GLN A 176 -22.59 -7.26 4.14
C GLN A 176 -23.40 -8.49 3.69
N ARG A 177 -22.99 -9.68 4.11
CA ARG A 177 -23.72 -10.93 3.84
C ARG A 177 -24.81 -11.26 4.84
N ARG A 178 -24.70 -10.74 6.06
CA ARG A 178 -25.67 -10.98 7.14
C ARG A 178 -26.84 -10.01 7.08
N LEU A 179 -26.69 -8.91 6.35
CA LEU A 179 -27.81 -8.02 6.06
C LEU A 179 -28.80 -8.74 5.13
N PRO A 180 -30.10 -8.82 5.48
CA PRO A 180 -31.11 -9.29 4.55
C PRO A 180 -31.12 -8.37 3.33
N ALA A 181 -31.32 -8.94 2.13
CA ALA A 181 -31.65 -8.13 0.98
C ALA A 181 -32.91 -7.34 1.34
N ILE A 182 -32.80 -6.01 1.40
CA ILE A 182 -33.96 -5.15 1.50
C ILE A 182 -34.67 -5.30 0.15
N GLU A 183 -35.75 -6.08 0.13
CA GLU A 183 -36.69 -6.15 -1.00
C GLU A 183 -37.35 -4.78 -1.24
#